data_AF-A0A5C7J0I3-F1
#
_entry.id   AF-A0A5C7J0I3-F1
#
_cell.length_a   1.000
_cell.length_b   1.000
_cell.length_c   1.000
_cell.angle_alpha   90.00
_cell.angle_beta   90.00
_cell.angle_gamma   90.00
#
_symmetry.space_group_name_H-M   'P 1'
#
loop_
_entity.id
_entity.type
_entity.pdbx_description
1 polymer ?
#
loop_
_entity_poly.entity_id
_entity_poly.type
_entity_poly.pdbx_seq_one_letter_code
_entity_poly.pdbx_strand_id
1 'polypeptide(L)'
;MGLQMLWSFFGLAYMDGYALSRKRDLQNPVLFSVLVVGDWVTDMLSLTVVCSLAGVIVFYEKDIKFCKQHDYVDNPCIRFVISVALAFITWVLIAISSHVMFWTLASV
;
A
#
# COMPACT_ATOMS: atom_id res chain seq x y z
N MET A 1 3.47 4.99 -5.54
CA MET A 1 2.03 4.67 -5.45
C MET A 1 1.20 4.94 -6.72
N GLY A 2 1.73 5.59 -7.78
CA GLY A 2 0.94 5.82 -9.01
C GLY A 2 0.53 4.54 -9.75
N LEU A 3 1.42 3.54 -9.79
CA LEU A 3 1.12 2.22 -10.35
C LEU A 3 0.01 1.49 -9.57
N GLN A 4 -0.05 1.69 -8.26
CA GLN A 4 -1.06 1.10 -7.38
C GLN A 4 -2.44 1.75 -7.53
N MET A 5 -2.48 3.05 -7.85
CA MET A 5 -3.71 3.74 -8.25
C MET A 5 -4.24 3.18 -9.57
N LEU A 6 -3.37 2.99 -10.57
CA LEU A 6 -3.76 2.38 -11.85
C LEU A 6 -4.20 0.92 -11.68
N TRP A 7 -3.53 0.16 -10.81
CA TRP A 7 -3.87 -1.22 -10.48
C TRP A 7 -5.23 -1.35 -9.78
N SER A 8 -5.48 -0.50 -8.78
CA SER A 8 -6.76 -0.49 -8.05
C SER A 8 -7.91 -0.01 -8.92
N PHE A 9 -7.66 0.99 -9.77
CA PHE A 9 -8.69 1.61 -10.60
C PHE A 9 -9.07 0.75 -11.81
N PHE A 10 -8.09 0.17 -12.51
CA PHE A 10 -8.33 -0.59 -13.74
C PHE A 10 -8.51 -2.10 -13.49
N GLY A 11 -7.86 -2.63 -12.45
CA GLY A 11 -7.91 -4.05 -12.08
C GLY A 11 -9.05 -4.39 -11.13
N LEU A 12 -9.04 -3.83 -9.92
CA LEU A 12 -10.01 -4.20 -8.87
C LEU A 12 -11.39 -3.58 -9.10
N ALA A 13 -11.50 -2.26 -9.27
CA ALA A 13 -12.81 -1.60 -9.37
C ALA A 13 -13.62 -2.05 -10.60
N TYR A 14 -12.94 -2.30 -11.73
CA TYR A 14 -13.60 -2.85 -12.92
C TYR A 14 -14.08 -4.28 -12.68
N MET A 15 -13.27 -5.11 -12.02
CA MET A 15 -13.63 -6.49 -11.70
C MET A 15 -14.75 -6.58 -10.67
N ASP A 16 -14.75 -5.76 -9.62
CA ASP A 16 -15.84 -5.69 -8.64
C ASP A 16 -17.14 -5.21 -9.28
N GLY A 17 -17.08 -4.21 -10.17
CA GLY A 17 -18.24 -3.76 -10.95
C GLY A 17 -18.78 -4.85 -11.88
N TYR A 18 -17.89 -5.66 -12.46
CA TYR A 18 -18.26 -6.81 -13.28
C TYR A 18 -18.88 -7.94 -12.45
N ALA A 19 -18.34 -8.20 -11.26
CA ALA A 19 -18.84 -9.19 -10.30
C ALA A 19 -20.25 -8.82 -9.78
N LEU A 20 -20.45 -7.57 -9.39
CA LEU A 20 -21.76 -7.05 -8.96
C LEU A 20 -22.80 -7.13 -10.09
N SER A 21 -22.40 -6.78 -11.31
CA SER A 21 -23.31 -6.77 -12.46
C SER A 21 -23.76 -8.16 -12.90
N ARG A 22 -22.91 -9.19 -12.73
CA ARG A 22 -23.23 -10.56 -13.18
C ARG A 22 -23.82 -11.47 -12.12
N LYS A 23 -23.84 -11.09 -10.83
CA LYS A 23 -24.36 -11.89 -9.70
C LYS A 23 -23.97 -13.37 -9.78
N ARG A 24 -22.80 -13.66 -10.32
CA ARG A 24 -22.25 -15.00 -10.47
C ARG A 24 -20.84 -14.95 -9.95
N ASP A 25 -20.56 -15.93 -9.09
CA ASP A 25 -19.25 -16.23 -8.55
C ASP A 25 -18.22 -16.15 -9.69
N LEU A 26 -17.25 -15.24 -9.55
CA LEU A 26 -16.16 -15.11 -10.51
C LEU A 26 -15.20 -16.28 -10.29
N GLN A 27 -15.66 -17.45 -10.70
CA GLN A 27 -15.03 -18.75 -10.55
C GLN A 27 -13.86 -18.94 -11.54
N ASN A 28 -13.16 -17.87 -11.91
CA ASN A 28 -11.95 -17.96 -12.71
C ASN A 28 -10.73 -17.81 -11.77
N PRO A 29 -10.22 -18.92 -11.20
CA PRO A 29 -9.12 -18.90 -10.24
C PRO A 29 -7.85 -18.26 -10.81
N VAL A 30 -7.73 -18.19 -12.14
CA VAL A 30 -6.61 -17.55 -12.82
C VAL A 30 -6.56 -16.03 -12.56
N LEU A 31 -7.69 -15.33 -12.62
CA LEU A 31 -7.72 -13.88 -12.35
C LEU A 31 -7.42 -13.58 -10.88
N PHE A 32 -7.99 -14.38 -9.98
CA PHE A 32 -7.74 -14.26 -8.55
C PHE A 32 -6.27 -14.54 -8.19
N SER A 33 -5.64 -15.54 -8.84
CA SER A 33 -4.22 -15.83 -8.67
C SER A 33 -3.31 -14.70 -9.16
N VAL A 34 -3.65 -14.03 -10.27
CA VAL A 34 -2.88 -12.88 -10.77
C VAL A 34 -3.01 -11.69 -9.82
N LEU A 35 -4.18 -11.47 -9.20
CA LEU A 35 -4.39 -10.44 -8.19
C LEU A 35 -3.57 -10.72 -6.92
N VAL A 36 -3.58 -11.95 -6.41
CA VAL A 36 -2.76 -12.36 -5.24
C VAL A 36 -1.27 -12.07 -5.48
N VAL A 37 -0.74 -12.44 -6.65
CA VAL A 37 0.66 -12.19 -6.99
C VAL A 37 0.95 -10.69 -7.12
N GLY A 38 0.04 -9.93 -7.73
CA GLY A 38 0.17 -8.48 -7.88
C GLY A 38 0.17 -7.72 -6.56
N ASP A 39 -0.71 -8.08 -5.62
CA ASP A 39 -0.77 -7.48 -4.30
C ASP A 39 0.48 -7.82 -3.47
N TRP A 40 0.99 -9.06 -3.58
CA TRP A 40 2.23 -9.44 -2.92
C TRP A 40 3.43 -8.65 -3.46
N VAL A 41 3.59 -8.54 -4.78
CA VAL A 41 4.69 -7.74 -5.35
C VAL A 41 4.61 -6.28 -4.91
N THR A 42 3.40 -5.73 -4.86
CA THR A 42 3.15 -4.34 -4.43
C THR A 42 3.44 -4.15 -2.93
N ASP A 43 3.16 -5.16 -2.11
CA ASP A 43 3.48 -5.18 -0.69
C ASP A 43 4.99 -5.10 -0.43
N MET A 44 5.77 -5.95 -1.12
CA MET A 44 7.24 -5.96 -1.01
C MET A 44 7.87 -4.64 -1.47
N LEU A 45 7.34 -4.06 -2.55
CA LEU A 45 7.81 -2.77 -3.05
C LEU A 45 7.50 -1.64 -2.04
N SER A 46 6.30 -1.66 -1.44
CA SER A 46 5.90 -0.69 -0.42
C SER A 46 6.74 -0.80 0.84
N LEU A 47 7.03 -2.03 1.30
CA LEU A 47 7.93 -2.27 2.43
C LEU A 47 9.31 -1.66 2.19
N THR A 48 9.88 -1.90 1.00
CA THR A 48 11.20 -1.37 0.64
C THR A 48 11.25 0.17 0.71
N VAL A 49 10.20 0.81 0.19
CA VAL A 49 10.05 2.27 0.21
C VAL A 49 9.92 2.77 1.65
N VAL A 50 9.06 2.16 2.46
CA VAL A 50 8.82 2.59 3.84
C VAL A 50 10.04 2.37 4.73
N CYS A 51 10.75 1.25 4.60
CA CYS A 51 12.01 0.98 5.30
C CYS A 51 13.08 2.03 4.97
N SER A 52 13.20 2.41 3.70
CA SER A 52 14.13 3.45 3.27
C SER A 52 13.75 4.82 3.85
N LEU A 53 12.46 5.16 3.83
CA LEU A 53 11.95 6.42 4.38
C LEU A 53 12.10 6.50 5.89
N ALA A 54 11.90 5.40 6.62
CA ALA A 54 12.10 5.33 8.07
C ALA A 54 13.57 5.61 8.45
N GLY A 55 14.54 5.08 7.68
CA GLY A 55 15.96 5.39 7.86
C GLY A 55 16.26 6.88 7.64
N VAL A 56 15.64 7.48 6.63
CA VAL A 56 15.76 8.92 6.36
C VAL A 56 15.17 9.76 7.50
N ILE A 57 14.02 9.37 8.07
CA ILE A 57 13.43 10.07 9.23
C ILE A 57 14.39 10.07 10.42
N VAL A 58 14.95 8.91 10.77
CA VAL A 58 15.90 8.79 11.89
C VAL A 58 17.14 9.66 11.65
N PHE A 59 17.66 9.68 10.43
CA PHE A 59 18.80 10.53 10.05
C PHE A 59 18.49 12.02 10.17
N TYR A 60 17.32 12.47 9.69
CA TYR A 60 16.89 13.87 9.79
C TYR A 60 16.66 14.33 11.24
N GLU A 61 16.09 13.47 12.08
CA GLU A 61 15.82 13.80 13.49
C GLU A 61 17.07 13.75 14.36
N LYS A 62 17.94 12.76 14.17
CA LYS A 62 19.13 12.54 15.01
C LYS A 62 20.32 13.39 14.62
N ASP A 63 20.63 13.50 13.33
CA ASP A 63 21.92 14.05 12.87
C ASP A 63 21.82 15.52 12.46
N ILE A 64 20.75 15.92 11.77
CA ILE A 64 20.68 17.27 11.16
C ILE A 64 19.86 18.26 11.98
N LYS A 65 19.04 17.81 12.95
CA LYS A 65 18.15 18.64 13.81
C LYS A 65 17.33 19.70 13.03
N PHE A 66 17.11 19.51 11.73
CA PHE A 66 16.47 20.48 10.84
C PHE A 66 15.05 20.83 11.28
N CYS A 67 14.39 19.92 11.99
CA CYS A 67 13.02 20.08 12.46
C CYS A 67 12.87 21.00 13.69
N LYS A 68 13.97 21.48 14.31
CA LYS A 68 13.95 22.43 15.43
C LYS A 68 14.29 23.88 15.05
N GLN A 69 14.84 24.12 13.87
CA GLN A 69 15.42 25.43 13.52
C GLN A 69 14.44 26.37 12.78
N HIS A 70 13.37 25.84 12.18
CA HIS A 70 12.34 26.63 11.47
C HIS A 70 10.96 26.39 12.09
N ASP A 71 10.64 27.19 13.11
CA ASP A 71 9.45 27.00 13.97
C ASP A 71 8.22 27.84 13.57
N TYR A 72 8.27 28.63 12.48
CA TYR A 72 7.28 29.72 12.33
C TYR A 72 6.33 29.69 11.13
N VAL A 73 6.56 28.94 10.02
CA VAL A 73 5.67 29.10 8.85
C VAL A 73 5.17 27.80 8.21
N ASP A 74 5.94 26.72 8.19
CA ASP A 74 5.46 25.41 7.74
C ASP A 74 6.48 24.38 8.22
N ASN A 75 6.06 23.32 8.94
CA ASN A 75 6.96 22.22 9.30
C ASN A 75 6.89 21.14 8.20
N PRO A 76 7.67 21.21 7.10
CA PRO A 76 7.68 20.16 6.08
C PRO A 76 8.06 18.79 6.69
N CYS A 77 8.82 18.82 7.79
CA CYS A 77 9.22 17.65 8.56
C CYS A 77 8.00 16.88 9.13
N ILE A 78 7.04 17.55 9.77
CA ILE A 78 5.88 16.85 10.35
C ILE A 78 5.01 16.22 9.26
N ARG A 79 4.82 16.93 8.13
CA ARG A 79 4.06 16.42 6.98
C ARG A 79 4.73 15.19 6.37
N PHE A 80 6.05 15.19 6.29
CA PHE A 80 6.82 14.03 5.80
C PHE A 80 6.68 12.84 6.74
N VAL A 81 6.85 13.02 8.06
CA VAL A 81 6.68 11.94 9.05
C VAL A 81 5.26 11.36 9.00
N ILE A 82 4.24 12.21 8.92
CA ILE A 82 2.84 11.76 8.78
C ILE A 82 2.64 10.97 7.49
N SER A 83 3.22 11.41 6.37
CA SER A 83 3.14 10.70 5.08
C SER A 83 3.76 9.31 5.16
N VAL A 84 4.92 9.17 5.80
CA VAL A 84 5.59 7.87 5.97
C VAL A 84 4.81 6.97 6.93
N ALA A 85 4.22 7.52 8.00
CA ALA A 85 3.36 6.76 8.90
C ALA A 85 2.11 6.22 8.19
N LEU A 86 1.46 7.06 7.36
CA LEU A 86 0.34 6.64 6.53
C LEU A 86 0.75 5.55 5.54
N ALA A 87 1.93 5.67 4.92
CA ALA A 87 2.48 4.64 4.04
C ALA A 87 2.68 3.29 4.76
N PHE A 88 3.16 3.30 6.01
CA PHE A 88 3.28 2.11 6.84
C PHE A 88 1.91 1.47 7.13
N ILE A 89 0.91 2.28 7.49
CA ILE A 89 -0.46 1.79 7.73
C ILE A 89 -1.04 1.17 6.45
N THR A 90 -0.86 1.81 5.29
CA THR A 90 -1.35 1.26 4.02
C THR A 90 -0.67 -0.07 3.68
N TRP A 91 0.64 -0.21 3.95
CA TRP A 91 1.35 -1.48 3.77
C TRP A 91 0.75 -2.60 4.62
N VAL A 92 0.50 -2.35 5.92
CA VAL A 92 -0.15 -3.35 6.79
C VAL A 92 -1.53 -3.77 6.27
N LEU A 93 -2.34 -2.83 5.80
CA LEU A 93 -3.66 -3.13 5.24
C LEU A 93 -3.58 -3.99 3.97
N ILE A 94 -2.60 -3.73 3.09
CA ILE A 94 -2.36 -4.54 1.88
C ILE A 94 -1.93 -5.95 2.26
N ALA A 95 -1.04 -6.10 3.24
CA ALA A 95 -0.59 -7.40 3.74
C ALA A 95 -1.75 -8.22 4.34
N ILE A 96 -2.66 -7.59 5.08
CA ILE A 96 -3.86 -8.26 5.61
C ILE A 96 -4.77 -8.72 4.46
N SER A 97 -5.00 -7.85 3.47
CA SER A 97 -5.85 -8.16 2.31
C SER A 97 -5.31 -9.33 1.50
N SER A 98 -4.00 -9.35 1.21
CA SER A 98 -3.37 -10.43 0.45
C SER A 98 -3.43 -11.77 1.19
N HIS A 99 -3.29 -11.74 2.52
CA HIS A 99 -3.41 -12.95 3.35
C HIS A 99 -4.84 -13.51 3.38
N VAL A 100 -5.86 -12.65 3.54
CA VAL A 100 -7.27 -13.06 3.48
C VAL A 100 -7.60 -13.63 2.10
N MET A 101 -7.12 -12.99 1.03
CA MET A 101 -7.33 -13.43 -0.35
C MET A 101 -6.65 -14.78 -0.64
N PHE A 102 -5.44 -14.99 -0.11
CA PHE A 102 -4.77 -16.29 -0.20
C PHE A 102 -5.57 -17.40 0.52
N TRP A 103 -6.10 -17.10 1.71
CA TRP A 103 -6.92 -18.04 2.48
C TRP A 103 -8.24 -18.40 1.79
N THR A 104 -8.89 -17.43 1.14
CA THR A 104 -10.12 -17.71 0.39
C THR A 104 -9.86 -18.54 -0.86
N LEU A 105 -8.73 -18.34 -1.56
CA LEU A 105 -8.32 -19.23 -2.67
C LEU A 105 -8.06 -20.66 -2.17
N ALA A 106 -7.44 -20.82 -0.98
CA ALA A 106 -7.18 -22.13 -0.40
C ALA A 106 -8.45 -22.85 0.10
N SER A 107 -9.54 -22.10 0.37
CA SER A 107 -10.82 -22.66 0.83
C SER A 107 -11.77 -23.09 -0.30
N VAL A 108 -11.48 -22.67 -1.53
CA VAL A 108 -12.20 -23.02 -2.77
C VAL A 108 -11.57 -24.25 -3.41
#